data_AF-A0A562MVY2-F1
#
_entry.id   AF-A0A562MVY2-F1
#
_cell.length_a   1.000
_cell.length_b   1.000
_cell.length_c   1.000
_cell.angle_alpha   90.00
_cell.angle_beta   90.00
_cell.angle_gamma   90.00
#
_symmetry.space_group_name_H-M   'P 1'
#
loop_
_entity.id
_entity.type
_entity.pdbx_description
1 polymer ?
#
loop_
_entity_poly.entity_id
_entity_poly.type
_entity_poly.pdbx_seq_one_letter_code
_entity_poly.pdbx_strand_id
1 'polypeptide(L)'
;MRGNRIFIQDWIAHHTYQKTNEIDSYYLRVANEINDSLSTLWFEEQETNDLIHTNALKTLSIYLTCYLEDVIAKTGIFAAFRTIHTELYNQLLPFYNDNDLTDYYAEDINSEDIAVLTWLFFSERNPHLFIDPRGRLIQLVTDLAYSILEEHYEVAPENEKLKLEYVLDEGANYFEVRNFIEKLVATNYLTAGEYNTNLNHLMQVAEIGRYQHDQNQLQQMIYRVRDNHFNNYRLHLFALKASEFVAEVVGKEHALYGIVKTLGNRINSFFEYVKADELYVHVKHIGTKTAFKIFKDSIQQFVEPTETLSFYMEIVPWKDAWNLSGIMTVVNTDEVNFDLPEQYEMTYRIEALNGKDKSLKKTEKQLKDMGKLFQSEHKAAVAFMEGKEVKEFATDFFKKYQQKYPSKEESPLPESNLDLTEDAQVTVFFNPKTGLEVFGGIAEFFPLKNNNFVQKDDQSEVPYARYFLNLLVEDFFPSELPKYYVNLFKAEVDKQFFFPVNDAVLDFFLRFYKRGTYFLGPFPLLK
;
A
#
# COMPACT_ATOMS: atom_id res chain seq x y z
N MET A 1 27.32 30.07 -4.32
CA MET A 1 26.25 29.07 -4.42
C MET A 1 25.04 29.70 -5.13
N ARG A 2 24.98 29.66 -6.46
CA ARG A 2 23.76 29.99 -7.23
C ARG A 2 23.23 28.68 -7.78
N GLY A 3 22.12 28.18 -7.24
CA GLY A 3 21.52 26.89 -7.64
C GLY A 3 20.70 26.21 -6.55
N ASN A 4 20.88 26.60 -5.28
CA ASN A 4 20.26 25.92 -4.15
C ASN A 4 18.96 26.58 -3.63
N ARG A 5 18.46 27.64 -4.26
CA ARG A 5 17.25 28.31 -3.78
C ARG A 5 15.99 27.52 -4.18
N ILE A 6 15.00 27.53 -3.30
CA ILE A 6 13.62 27.09 -3.56
C ILE A 6 12.84 28.29 -4.11
N PHE A 7 12.17 28.10 -5.24
CA PHE A 7 11.34 29.11 -5.87
C PHE A 7 9.86 28.89 -5.56
N ILE A 8 9.05 29.93 -5.79
CA ILE A 8 7.61 29.87 -5.54
C ILE A 8 6.91 28.78 -6.37
N GLN A 9 7.42 28.46 -7.55
CA GLN A 9 6.90 27.35 -8.37
C GLN A 9 7.15 25.99 -7.70
N ASP A 10 8.30 25.82 -7.06
CA ASP A 10 8.62 24.60 -6.33
C ASP A 10 7.66 24.46 -5.14
N TRP A 11 7.43 25.54 -4.38
CA TRP A 11 6.47 25.57 -3.26
C TRP A 11 5.03 25.22 -3.71
N ILE A 12 4.51 25.90 -4.71
CA ILE A 12 3.12 25.73 -5.18
C ILE A 12 2.87 24.35 -5.79
N ALA A 13 3.91 23.67 -6.30
CA ALA A 13 3.76 22.30 -6.80
C ALA A 13 3.32 21.30 -5.71
N HIS A 14 3.50 21.63 -4.43
CA HIS A 14 3.06 20.84 -3.27
C HIS A 14 1.70 21.28 -2.69
N HIS A 15 0.95 22.13 -3.39
CA HIS A 15 -0.32 22.68 -2.92
C HIS A 15 -1.50 22.29 -3.81
N THR A 16 -2.70 22.25 -3.22
CA THR A 16 -3.97 22.02 -3.91
C THR A 16 -4.36 23.13 -4.88
N TYR A 17 -3.87 24.34 -4.62
CA TYR A 17 -4.19 25.54 -5.41
C TYR A 17 -3.01 25.99 -6.26
N GLN A 18 -3.31 26.55 -7.44
CA GLN A 18 -2.28 26.99 -8.40
C GLN A 18 -1.95 28.49 -8.31
N LYS A 19 -2.86 29.30 -7.77
CA LYS A 19 -2.66 30.75 -7.63
C LYS A 19 -2.07 31.08 -6.27
N THR A 20 -0.90 31.70 -6.22
CA THR A 20 -0.27 32.11 -4.97
C THR A 20 -1.11 33.13 -4.19
N ASN A 21 -0.92 33.16 -2.87
CA ASN A 21 -1.38 34.18 -1.95
C ASN A 21 -0.16 34.85 -1.27
N GLU A 22 -0.41 35.84 -0.40
CA GLU A 22 0.66 36.56 0.30
C GLU A 22 1.35 35.70 1.37
N ILE A 23 0.63 34.71 1.91
CA ILE A 23 1.08 33.76 2.93
C ILE A 23 2.13 32.79 2.37
N ASP A 24 1.99 32.36 1.11
CA ASP A 24 2.96 31.48 0.44
C ASP A 24 4.38 32.07 0.45
N SER A 25 4.50 33.41 0.39
CA SER A 25 5.80 34.08 0.47
C SER A 25 6.43 33.99 1.85
N TYR A 26 5.63 33.82 2.91
CA TYR A 26 6.12 33.57 4.26
C TYR A 26 6.70 32.16 4.35
N TYR A 27 5.91 31.13 4.05
CA TYR A 27 6.35 29.74 4.14
C TYR A 27 7.49 29.43 3.15
N LEU A 28 7.51 30.04 1.97
CA LEU A 28 8.66 29.92 1.06
C LEU A 28 9.98 30.41 1.71
N ARG A 29 9.95 31.42 2.60
CA ARG A 29 11.16 31.85 3.31
C ARG A 29 11.59 30.79 4.32
N VAL A 30 10.65 30.28 5.14
CA VAL A 30 10.91 29.19 6.09
C VAL A 30 11.54 27.99 5.38
N ALA A 31 10.97 27.56 4.25
CA ALA A 31 11.51 26.47 3.46
C ALA A 31 12.93 26.74 2.96
N ASN A 32 13.25 27.98 2.55
CA ASN A 32 14.61 28.34 2.14
C ASN A 32 15.58 28.37 3.33
N GLU A 33 15.14 28.80 4.52
CA GLU A 33 15.96 28.78 5.74
C GLU A 33 16.32 27.36 6.16
N ILE A 34 15.34 26.44 6.15
CA ILE A 34 15.58 25.00 6.37
C ILE A 34 16.56 24.48 5.32
N ASN A 35 16.33 24.79 4.03
CA ASN A 35 17.19 24.31 2.95
C ASN A 35 18.63 24.80 3.08
N ASP A 36 18.85 26.07 3.43
CA ASP A 36 20.17 26.63 3.66
C ASP A 36 20.88 25.92 4.83
N SER A 37 20.15 25.61 5.90
CA SER A 37 20.64 24.84 7.05
C SER A 37 21.01 23.39 6.69
N LEU A 38 20.08 22.65 6.06
CA LEU A 38 20.28 21.26 5.65
C LEU A 38 21.40 21.11 4.61
N SER A 39 21.66 22.13 3.81
CA SER A 39 22.72 22.09 2.79
C SER A 39 24.14 22.15 3.37
N THR A 40 24.26 22.29 4.70
CA THR A 40 25.52 22.13 5.42
C THR A 40 25.84 20.67 5.74
N LEU A 41 24.88 19.75 5.57
CA LEU A 41 25.06 18.33 5.84
C LEU A 41 26.10 17.71 4.91
N TRP A 42 26.90 16.81 5.48
CA TRP A 42 27.88 16.01 4.77
C TRP A 42 28.15 14.72 5.55
N PHE A 43 28.24 13.61 4.83
CA PHE A 43 28.54 12.30 5.39
C PHE A 43 29.76 11.68 4.70
N GLU A 44 30.61 10.98 5.48
CA GLU A 44 31.76 10.24 4.95
C GLU A 44 31.33 9.00 4.16
N GLU A 45 30.24 8.36 4.61
CA GLU A 45 29.62 7.21 3.94
C GLU A 45 28.93 7.67 2.66
N GLN A 46 29.38 7.13 1.52
CA GLN A 46 28.88 7.53 0.21
C GLN A 46 27.38 7.25 0.07
N GLU A 47 26.92 6.09 0.55
CA GLU A 47 25.52 5.67 0.47
C GLU A 47 24.60 6.66 1.20
N THR A 48 25.00 7.14 2.38
CA THR A 48 24.27 8.15 3.14
C THR A 48 24.36 9.53 2.48
N ASN A 49 25.54 9.89 1.96
CA ASN A 49 25.76 11.18 1.31
C ASN A 49 24.99 11.31 -0.03
N ASP A 50 24.76 10.22 -0.75
CA ASP A 50 23.99 10.21 -2.00
C ASP A 50 22.49 10.51 -1.76
N LEU A 51 21.98 10.27 -0.55
CA LEU A 51 20.60 10.59 -0.17
C LEU A 51 20.36 12.11 -0.04
N ILE A 52 21.38 12.89 0.35
CA ILE A 52 21.26 14.32 0.68
C ILE A 52 21.66 15.25 -0.48
N HIS A 53 21.42 14.83 -1.72
CA HIS A 53 21.68 15.68 -2.88
C HIS A 53 20.76 16.92 -2.92
N THR A 54 21.20 17.99 -3.56
CA THR A 54 20.54 19.31 -3.59
C THR A 54 19.02 19.26 -3.80
N ASN A 55 18.53 18.46 -4.76
CA ASN A 55 17.09 18.40 -5.04
C ASN A 55 16.32 17.69 -3.91
N ALA A 56 16.87 16.63 -3.32
CA ALA A 56 16.25 15.97 -2.17
C ALA A 56 16.12 16.94 -0.98
N LEU A 57 17.17 17.70 -0.67
CA LEU A 57 17.14 18.67 0.42
C LEU A 57 16.11 19.79 0.17
N LYS A 58 15.97 20.28 -1.07
CA LYS A 58 14.92 21.24 -1.42
C LYS A 58 13.53 20.68 -1.18
N THR A 59 13.26 19.48 -1.69
CA THR A 59 11.95 18.85 -1.52
C THR A 59 11.66 18.53 -0.06
N LEU A 60 12.66 18.06 0.70
CA LEU A 60 12.54 17.82 2.13
C LEU A 60 12.23 19.12 2.90
N SER A 61 12.89 20.23 2.54
CA SER A 61 12.64 21.52 3.18
C SER A 61 11.22 22.03 2.92
N ILE A 62 10.70 21.86 1.70
CA ILE A 62 9.29 22.14 1.40
C ILE A 62 8.38 21.22 2.22
N TYR A 63 8.67 19.92 2.24
CA TYR A 63 7.89 18.89 2.93
C TYR A 63 7.75 19.18 4.43
N LEU A 64 8.86 19.53 5.11
CA LEU A 64 8.85 19.89 6.53
C LEU A 64 8.18 21.24 6.79
N THR A 65 8.27 22.18 5.85
CA THR A 65 7.53 23.46 5.95
C THR A 65 6.02 23.26 5.79
N CYS A 66 5.58 22.35 4.91
CA CYS A 66 4.17 21.99 4.78
C CYS A 66 3.61 21.34 6.06
N TYR A 67 4.44 20.63 6.83
CA TYR A 67 4.03 20.15 8.16
C TYR A 67 3.78 21.31 9.14
N LEU A 68 4.66 22.31 9.20
CA LEU A 68 4.38 23.52 9.98
C LEU A 68 3.07 24.18 9.54
N GLU A 69 2.87 24.33 8.24
CA GLU A 69 1.63 24.92 7.70
C GLU A 69 0.38 24.10 8.03
N ASP A 70 0.46 22.76 7.99
CA ASP A 70 -0.61 21.84 8.39
C ASP A 70 -1.01 22.04 9.86
N VAL A 71 -0.01 22.14 10.75
CA VAL A 71 -0.23 22.39 12.18
C VAL A 71 -0.89 23.76 12.40
N ILE A 72 -0.33 24.82 11.80
CA ILE A 72 -0.80 26.20 11.98
C ILE A 72 -2.20 26.40 11.36
N ALA A 73 -2.46 25.85 10.18
CA ALA A 73 -3.76 25.93 9.52
C ALA A 73 -4.78 24.90 10.02
N LYS A 74 -4.35 23.96 10.88
CA LYS A 74 -5.15 22.86 11.43
C LYS A 74 -5.84 22.06 10.33
N THR A 75 -5.07 21.69 9.30
CA THR A 75 -5.62 20.92 8.17
C THR A 75 -5.80 19.45 8.49
N GLY A 76 -5.10 18.95 9.51
CA GLY A 76 -5.32 17.63 10.09
C GLY A 76 -4.63 16.49 9.34
N ILE A 77 -3.70 16.77 8.42
CA ILE A 77 -3.01 15.73 7.63
C ILE A 77 -2.14 14.86 8.55
N PHE A 78 -1.28 15.47 9.35
CA PHE A 78 -0.47 14.73 10.32
C PHE A 78 -1.29 14.19 11.50
N ALA A 79 -2.35 14.90 11.89
CA ALA A 79 -3.27 14.42 12.92
C ALA A 79 -3.97 13.11 12.50
N ALA A 80 -4.35 12.98 11.22
CA ALA A 80 -4.87 11.73 10.66
C ALA A 80 -3.83 10.61 10.73
N PHE A 81 -2.58 10.89 10.37
CA PHE A 81 -1.47 9.92 10.49
C PHE A 81 -1.34 9.37 11.92
N ARG A 82 -1.32 10.24 12.93
CA ARG A 82 -1.23 9.84 14.35
C ARG A 82 -2.45 9.07 14.83
N THR A 83 -3.64 9.48 14.40
CA THR A 83 -4.90 8.79 14.73
C THR A 83 -4.86 7.36 14.20
N ILE A 84 -4.45 7.17 12.94
CA ILE A 84 -4.32 5.85 12.32
C ILE A 84 -3.27 5.01 13.06
N HIS A 85 -2.10 5.59 13.36
CA HIS A 85 -1.05 4.87 14.09
C HIS A 85 -1.54 4.41 15.48
N THR A 86 -2.25 5.29 16.19
CA THR A 86 -2.82 5.00 17.51
C THR A 86 -3.86 3.89 17.44
N GLU A 87 -4.72 3.90 16.42
CA GLU A 87 -5.72 2.84 16.24
C GLU A 87 -5.11 1.48 15.91
N LEU A 88 -4.03 1.45 15.14
CA LEU A 88 -3.37 0.22 14.74
C LEU A 88 -2.50 -0.36 15.84
N TYR A 89 -1.80 0.49 16.60
CA TYR A 89 -0.70 0.05 17.47
C TYR A 89 -0.83 0.49 18.92
N ASN A 90 -1.83 1.30 19.27
CA ASN A 90 -1.97 1.90 20.58
C ASN A 90 -0.69 2.66 20.99
N GLN A 91 -0.13 3.40 20.03
CA GLN A 91 1.05 4.24 20.15
C GLN A 91 0.86 5.48 19.28
N LEU A 92 1.39 6.62 19.70
CA LEU A 92 1.15 7.88 18.98
C LEU A 92 1.94 8.00 17.67
N LEU A 93 3.20 7.56 17.70
CA LEU A 93 4.15 7.64 16.59
C LEU A 93 4.87 6.31 16.38
N PRO A 94 5.31 6.00 15.14
CA PRO A 94 6.15 4.84 14.90
C PRO A 94 7.51 5.03 15.56
N PHE A 95 8.09 3.95 16.08
CA PHE A 95 9.43 3.90 16.67
C PHE A 95 9.59 4.56 18.05
N TYR A 96 8.54 5.19 18.60
CA TYR A 96 8.54 5.78 19.93
C TYR A 96 7.69 4.97 20.91
N ASN A 97 8.07 5.00 22.19
CA ASN A 97 7.20 4.60 23.28
C ASN A 97 6.52 5.87 23.81
N ASP A 98 5.21 5.84 24.01
CA ASP A 98 4.48 7.01 24.52
C ASP A 98 5.01 7.48 25.89
N ASN A 99 5.59 6.59 26.69
CA ASN A 99 6.24 6.97 27.95
C ASN A 99 7.50 7.83 27.77
N ASP A 100 8.13 7.78 26.59
CA ASP A 100 9.33 8.55 26.26
C ASP A 100 8.95 9.94 25.70
N LEU A 101 7.66 10.19 25.40
CA LEU A 101 7.12 11.43 24.82
C LEU A 101 6.65 12.42 25.92
N THR A 102 7.52 12.76 26.87
CA THR A 102 7.10 13.50 28.07
C THR A 102 6.72 14.97 27.82
N ASP A 103 7.31 15.61 26.81
CA ASP A 103 7.06 17.00 26.43
C ASP A 103 6.40 17.11 25.05
N TYR A 104 5.71 16.05 24.63
CA TYR A 104 5.02 15.99 23.34
C TYR A 104 3.61 16.53 23.44
N TYR A 105 3.27 17.51 22.59
CA TYR A 105 1.92 18.07 22.50
C TYR A 105 1.39 17.93 21.08
N ALA A 106 0.29 17.19 20.92
CA ALA A 106 -0.21 16.83 19.59
C ALA A 106 -0.63 18.05 18.74
N GLU A 107 -1.08 19.14 19.36
CA GLU A 107 -1.48 20.35 18.64
C GLU A 107 -0.30 21.27 18.30
N ASP A 108 0.89 21.01 18.85
CA ASP A 108 2.11 21.78 18.62
C ASP A 108 3.03 21.08 17.61
N ILE A 109 4.11 21.75 17.22
CA ILE A 109 5.21 21.10 16.50
C ILE A 109 6.11 20.32 17.46
N ASN A 110 6.51 19.10 17.06
CA ASN A 110 7.36 18.24 17.89
C ASN A 110 8.58 17.76 17.11
N SER A 111 9.71 17.58 17.78
CA SER A 111 10.94 17.09 17.17
C SER A 111 10.76 15.65 16.63
N GLU A 112 9.97 14.85 17.33
CA GLU A 112 9.63 13.47 16.99
C GLU A 112 8.79 13.38 15.72
N ASP A 113 7.90 14.36 15.49
CA ASP A 113 7.12 14.44 14.24
C ASP A 113 8.06 14.66 13.05
N ILE A 114 9.03 15.57 13.20
CA ILE A 114 10.05 15.85 12.16
C ILE A 114 10.93 14.63 11.90
N ALA A 115 11.31 13.88 12.94
CA ALA A 115 12.08 12.65 12.78
C ALA A 115 11.31 11.59 11.98
N VAL A 116 10.03 11.38 12.30
CA VAL A 116 9.15 10.47 11.55
C VAL A 116 8.96 10.93 10.11
N LEU A 117 8.69 12.21 9.89
CA LEU A 117 8.51 12.82 8.58
C LEU A 117 9.78 12.73 7.73
N THR A 118 10.95 12.93 8.33
CA THR A 118 12.25 12.77 7.67
C THR A 118 12.48 11.31 7.28
N TRP A 119 12.21 10.37 8.18
CA TRP A 119 12.32 8.95 7.88
C TRP A 119 11.40 8.52 6.75
N LEU A 120 10.13 8.95 6.78
CA LEU A 120 9.17 8.71 5.69
C LEU A 120 9.69 9.28 4.37
N PHE A 121 10.12 10.54 4.36
CA PHE A 121 10.60 11.22 3.16
C PHE A 121 11.70 10.43 2.43
N PHE A 122 12.72 9.98 3.17
CA PHE A 122 13.83 9.25 2.58
C PHE A 122 13.45 7.81 2.25
N SER A 123 12.68 7.13 3.11
CA SER A 123 12.34 5.72 2.92
C SER A 123 11.40 5.50 1.73
N GLU A 124 10.46 6.43 1.49
CA GLU A 124 9.56 6.37 0.32
C GLU A 124 10.32 6.57 -0.99
N ARG A 125 11.32 7.45 -1.01
CA ARG A 125 12.12 7.75 -2.20
C ARG A 125 13.20 6.72 -2.49
N ASN A 126 13.49 5.86 -1.52
CA ASN A 126 14.51 4.82 -1.61
C ASN A 126 13.93 3.49 -1.11
N PRO A 127 12.88 2.94 -1.76
CA PRO A 127 12.14 1.78 -1.25
C PRO A 127 13.00 0.51 -1.17
N HIS A 128 14.09 0.45 -1.93
CA HIS A 128 15.07 -0.66 -1.92
C HIS A 128 16.12 -0.55 -0.80
N LEU A 129 16.09 0.52 -0.01
CA LEU A 129 16.99 0.75 1.11
C LEU A 129 16.22 0.76 2.42
N PHE A 130 16.84 0.19 3.44
CA PHE A 130 16.38 0.37 4.81
C PHE A 130 17.10 1.56 5.43
N ILE A 131 16.34 2.53 5.90
CA ILE A 131 16.87 3.71 6.59
C ILE A 131 16.60 3.54 8.07
N ASP A 132 17.65 3.59 8.90
CA ASP A 132 17.48 3.51 10.35
C ASP A 132 16.74 4.77 10.86
N PRO A 133 15.53 4.65 11.43
CA PRO A 133 14.78 5.78 11.97
C PRO A 133 15.51 6.48 13.13
N ARG A 134 16.50 5.85 13.76
CA ARG A 134 17.33 6.47 14.81
C ARG A 134 18.76 6.73 14.34
N GLY A 135 19.00 6.63 13.04
CA GLY A 135 20.30 6.87 12.44
C GLY A 135 20.70 8.34 12.45
N ARG A 136 22.00 8.60 12.27
CA ARG A 136 22.58 9.94 12.30
C ARG A 136 21.96 10.90 11.27
N LEU A 137 21.57 10.40 10.10
CA LEU A 137 20.89 11.20 9.08
C LEU A 137 19.59 11.80 9.61
N ILE A 138 18.73 10.99 10.22
CA ILE A 138 17.44 11.41 10.76
C ILE A 138 17.63 12.41 11.88
N GLN A 139 18.56 12.13 12.81
CA GLN A 139 18.86 13.02 13.94
C GLN A 139 19.33 14.40 13.48
N LEU A 140 20.32 14.47 12.58
CA LEU A 140 20.87 15.76 12.14
C LEU A 140 19.86 16.61 11.37
N VAL A 141 19.05 15.99 10.51
CA VAL A 141 17.96 16.71 9.83
C VAL A 141 16.94 17.22 10.84
N THR A 142 16.57 16.39 11.81
CA THR A 142 15.61 16.75 12.86
C THR A 142 16.11 17.95 13.65
N ASP A 143 17.33 17.93 14.15
CA ASP A 143 17.91 19.02 14.92
C ASP A 143 17.92 20.34 14.14
N LEU A 144 18.37 20.30 12.87
CA LEU A 144 18.52 21.49 12.02
C LEU A 144 17.17 22.07 11.57
N ALA A 145 16.19 21.21 11.27
CA ALA A 145 14.88 21.66 10.82
C ALA A 145 13.99 22.08 12.00
N TYR A 146 13.99 21.32 13.10
CA TYR A 146 13.19 21.62 14.28
C TYR A 146 13.52 22.99 14.84
N SER A 147 14.81 23.34 14.96
CA SER A 147 15.22 24.65 15.48
C SER A 147 14.62 25.82 14.69
N ILE A 148 14.48 25.67 13.37
CA ILE A 148 13.90 26.71 12.51
C ILE A 148 12.38 26.71 12.63
N LEU A 149 11.74 25.53 12.62
CA LEU A 149 10.29 25.45 12.76
C LEU A 149 9.82 25.98 14.12
N GLU A 150 10.57 25.73 15.20
CA GLU A 150 10.33 26.26 16.54
C GLU A 150 10.31 27.80 16.59
N GLU A 151 11.26 28.45 15.92
CA GLU A 151 11.29 29.92 15.82
C GLU A 151 10.07 30.49 15.08
N HIS A 152 9.50 29.73 14.14
CA HIS A 152 8.38 30.16 13.32
C HIS A 152 7.00 29.78 13.88
N TYR A 153 6.91 28.78 14.74
CA TYR A 153 5.64 28.24 15.23
C TYR A 153 4.70 29.31 15.81
N GLU A 154 5.21 30.19 16.67
CA GLU A 154 4.41 31.22 17.35
C GLU A 154 4.02 32.42 16.45
N VAL A 155 4.66 32.55 15.28
CA VAL A 155 4.56 33.76 14.44
C VAL A 155 4.09 33.47 13.01
N ALA A 156 3.94 32.20 12.64
CA ALA A 156 3.49 31.78 11.33
C ALA A 156 2.01 32.16 11.10
N PRO A 157 1.65 32.73 9.93
CA PRO A 157 0.27 33.09 9.63
C PRO A 157 -0.58 31.85 9.26
N GLU A 158 -1.82 31.81 9.75
CA GLU A 158 -2.81 30.79 9.39
C GLU A 158 -3.20 30.88 7.90
N ASN A 159 -3.05 29.78 7.16
CA ASN A 159 -3.44 29.69 5.75
C ASN A 159 -4.88 29.19 5.59
N GLU A 160 -5.84 30.10 5.77
CA GLU A 160 -7.28 29.82 5.60
C GLU A 160 -7.62 29.28 4.19
N LYS A 161 -6.86 29.68 3.17
CA LYS A 161 -7.07 29.18 1.82
C LYS A 161 -6.75 27.70 1.73
N LEU A 162 -5.60 27.26 2.27
CA LEU A 162 -5.24 25.84 2.29
C LEU A 162 -6.30 25.03 3.03
N LYS A 163 -6.74 25.53 4.20
CA LYS A 163 -7.78 24.91 5.02
C LYS A 163 -9.07 24.67 4.24
N LEU A 164 -9.57 25.67 3.51
CA LEU A 164 -10.77 25.54 2.67
C LEU A 164 -10.64 24.48 1.57
N GLU A 165 -9.44 24.25 1.05
CA GLU A 165 -9.21 23.25 -0.01
C GLU A 165 -9.33 21.80 0.48
N TYR A 166 -9.28 21.60 1.80
CA TYR A 166 -9.40 20.32 2.50
C TYR A 166 -10.73 20.14 3.26
N VAL A 167 -11.70 21.02 3.05
CA VAL A 167 -13.07 20.85 3.57
C VAL A 167 -13.93 20.15 2.52
N LEU A 168 -14.57 19.04 2.93
CA LEU A 168 -15.58 18.35 2.14
C LEU A 168 -16.97 18.89 2.51
N ASP A 169 -17.80 19.19 1.51
CA ASP A 169 -19.20 19.58 1.74
C ASP A 169 -20.04 18.35 2.15
N GLU A 170 -20.88 18.49 3.18
CA GLU A 170 -21.73 17.39 3.67
C GLU A 170 -22.78 16.93 2.63
N GLY A 171 -23.18 17.82 1.72
CA GLY A 171 -24.09 17.57 0.62
C GLY A 171 -23.43 17.02 -0.65
N ALA A 172 -22.11 16.81 -0.64
CA ALA A 172 -21.35 16.40 -1.81
C ALA A 172 -21.90 15.14 -2.48
N ASN A 173 -22.01 15.19 -3.81
CA ASN A 173 -22.35 14.06 -4.64
C ASN A 173 -21.14 13.12 -4.85
N TYR A 174 -21.37 12.00 -5.54
CA TYR A 174 -20.35 10.98 -5.75
C TYR A 174 -19.07 11.52 -6.40
N PHE A 175 -19.21 12.31 -7.46
CA PHE A 175 -18.07 12.85 -8.19
C PHE A 175 -17.32 13.89 -7.37
N GLU A 176 -18.03 14.70 -6.58
CA GLU A 176 -17.42 15.67 -5.66
C GLU A 176 -16.59 14.95 -4.58
N VAL A 177 -17.13 13.91 -3.95
CA VAL A 177 -16.40 13.11 -2.94
C VAL A 177 -15.19 12.41 -3.56
N ARG A 178 -15.36 11.74 -4.71
CA ARG A 178 -14.25 11.06 -5.40
C ARG A 178 -13.13 12.03 -5.77
N ASN A 179 -13.48 13.18 -6.37
CA ASN A 179 -12.53 14.19 -6.77
C ASN A 179 -11.85 14.84 -5.57
N PHE A 180 -12.55 15.02 -4.46
CA PHE A 180 -11.98 15.50 -3.22
C PHE A 180 -10.92 14.53 -2.67
N ILE A 181 -11.22 13.23 -2.60
CA ILE A 181 -10.25 12.21 -2.16
C ILE A 181 -9.02 12.22 -3.06
N GLU A 182 -9.21 12.15 -4.39
CA GLU A 182 -8.10 12.13 -5.34
C GLU A 182 -7.24 13.40 -5.25
N LYS A 183 -7.88 14.57 -5.17
CA LYS A 183 -7.20 15.85 -4.99
C LYS A 183 -6.38 15.86 -3.70
N LEU A 184 -6.96 15.44 -2.57
CA LEU A 184 -6.27 15.47 -1.28
C LEU A 184 -5.02 14.59 -1.33
N VAL A 185 -5.14 13.33 -1.75
CA VAL A 185 -4.00 12.41 -1.78
C VAL A 185 -2.94 12.76 -2.81
N ALA A 186 -3.34 13.38 -3.93
CA ALA A 186 -2.41 13.78 -4.99
C ALA A 186 -1.68 15.10 -4.73
N THR A 187 -2.02 15.82 -3.64
CA THR A 187 -1.46 17.17 -3.39
C THR A 187 -0.89 17.37 -2.00
N ASN A 188 -1.38 16.68 -0.96
CA ASN A 188 -0.82 16.87 0.39
C ASN A 188 0.63 16.35 0.48
N TYR A 189 1.43 16.98 1.33
CA TYR A 189 2.86 16.70 1.45
C TYR A 189 3.15 15.23 1.78
N LEU A 190 2.32 14.59 2.61
CA LEU A 190 2.54 13.25 3.15
C LEU A 190 2.32 12.13 2.13
N THR A 191 1.40 12.28 1.16
CA THR A 191 1.08 11.20 0.19
C THR A 191 1.39 11.52 -1.27
N ALA A 192 1.43 12.80 -1.65
CA ALA A 192 1.45 13.20 -3.06
C ALA A 192 2.67 12.71 -3.83
N GLY A 193 3.85 12.70 -3.20
CA GLY A 193 5.11 12.38 -3.87
C GLY A 193 5.06 11.00 -4.52
N GLU A 194 4.85 9.96 -3.71
CA GLU A 194 4.79 8.59 -4.21
C GLU A 194 3.50 8.33 -5.01
N TYR A 195 2.35 8.81 -4.55
CA TYR A 195 1.08 8.62 -5.26
C TYR A 195 1.17 9.09 -6.73
N ASN A 196 1.74 10.28 -6.95
CA ASN A 196 1.90 10.82 -8.30
C ASN A 196 3.02 10.12 -9.07
N THR A 197 4.10 9.69 -8.40
CA THR A 197 5.20 8.95 -9.05
C THR A 197 4.70 7.64 -9.64
N ASN A 198 3.95 6.86 -8.84
CA ASN A 198 3.34 5.62 -9.31
C ASN A 198 2.31 5.87 -10.42
N LEU A 199 1.41 6.84 -10.23
CA LEU A 199 0.41 7.17 -11.25
C LEU A 199 1.05 7.59 -12.57
N ASN A 200 2.08 8.45 -12.54
CA ASN A 200 2.78 8.89 -13.74
C ASN A 200 3.46 7.72 -14.46
N HIS A 201 4.04 6.77 -13.72
CA HIS A 201 4.61 5.56 -14.32
C HIS A 201 3.54 4.72 -15.04
N LEU A 202 2.41 4.46 -14.40
CA LEU A 202 1.29 3.75 -15.02
C LEU A 202 0.71 4.49 -16.23
N MET A 203 0.62 5.82 -16.13
CA MET A 203 0.19 6.67 -17.24
C MET A 203 1.16 6.53 -18.41
N GLN A 204 2.48 6.66 -18.21
CA GLN A 204 3.48 6.49 -19.28
C GLN A 204 3.35 5.14 -20.00
N VAL A 205 3.12 4.04 -19.27
CA VAL A 205 2.86 2.72 -19.87
C VAL A 205 1.62 2.76 -20.76
N ALA A 206 0.53 3.38 -20.30
CA ALA A 206 -0.67 3.55 -21.13
C ALA A 206 -0.43 4.49 -22.32
N GLU A 207 0.44 5.51 -22.17
CA GLU A 207 0.81 6.42 -23.24
C GLU A 207 1.63 5.73 -24.34
N ILE A 208 2.49 4.77 -24.01
CA ILE A 208 3.20 3.96 -25.01
C ILE A 208 2.20 3.18 -25.89
N GLY A 209 1.06 2.78 -25.32
CA GLY A 209 -0.06 2.19 -26.06
C GLY A 209 -0.76 3.12 -27.05
N ARG A 210 -0.49 4.45 -27.01
CA ARG A 210 -1.08 5.46 -27.92
C ARG A 210 -0.78 5.19 -29.39
N TYR A 211 0.35 4.58 -29.71
CA TYR A 211 0.73 4.28 -31.09
C TYR A 211 -0.12 3.18 -31.73
N GLN A 212 -1.03 2.57 -30.97
CA GLN A 212 -1.88 1.45 -31.40
C GLN A 212 -3.39 1.76 -31.39
N HIS A 213 -3.81 2.91 -30.85
CA HIS A 213 -5.22 3.20 -30.54
C HIS A 213 -5.64 4.61 -30.99
N ASP A 214 -6.94 4.81 -31.25
CA ASP A 214 -7.48 6.13 -31.57
C ASP A 214 -7.59 7.05 -30.33
N GLN A 215 -7.94 8.33 -30.54
CA GLN A 215 -8.03 9.33 -29.46
C GLN A 215 -9.09 8.99 -28.41
N ASN A 216 -10.21 8.38 -28.79
CA ASN A 216 -11.29 8.04 -27.85
C ASN A 216 -10.89 6.85 -26.97
N GLN A 217 -10.29 5.83 -27.57
CA GLN A 217 -9.74 4.68 -26.86
C GLN A 217 -8.65 5.11 -25.88
N LEU A 218 -7.78 6.04 -26.28
CA LEU A 218 -6.78 6.61 -25.38
C LEU A 218 -7.39 7.30 -24.16
N GLN A 219 -8.43 8.11 -24.33
CA GLN A 219 -9.10 8.77 -23.21
C GLN A 219 -9.74 7.75 -22.25
N GLN A 220 -10.35 6.68 -22.78
CA GLN A 220 -10.88 5.60 -21.96
C GLN A 220 -9.78 4.84 -21.20
N MET A 221 -8.64 4.59 -21.84
CA MET A 221 -7.48 3.97 -21.18
C MET A 221 -6.93 4.84 -20.05
N ILE A 222 -6.73 6.15 -20.29
CA ILE A 222 -6.25 7.10 -19.27
C ILE A 222 -7.21 7.15 -18.09
N TYR A 223 -8.52 7.25 -18.36
CA TYR A 223 -9.54 7.21 -17.30
C TYR A 223 -9.45 5.91 -16.48
N ARG A 224 -9.36 4.77 -17.15
CA ARG A 224 -9.28 3.46 -16.49
C ARG A 224 -8.02 3.31 -15.64
N VAL A 225 -6.87 3.80 -16.10
CA VAL A 225 -5.63 3.79 -15.31
C VAL A 225 -5.77 4.64 -14.05
N ARG A 226 -6.28 5.87 -14.17
CA ARG A 226 -6.50 6.75 -13.02
C ARG A 226 -7.51 6.16 -12.03
N ASP A 227 -8.61 5.60 -12.53
CA ASP A 227 -9.63 5.00 -11.67
C ASP A 227 -9.14 3.72 -10.99
N ASN A 228 -8.36 2.88 -11.68
CA ASN A 228 -7.72 1.72 -11.08
C ASN A 228 -6.71 2.11 -10.02
N HIS A 229 -5.89 3.13 -10.29
CA HIS A 229 -4.94 3.64 -9.31
C HIS A 229 -5.68 4.15 -8.07
N PHE A 230 -6.70 4.99 -8.23
CA PHE A 230 -7.51 5.49 -7.11
C PHE A 230 -8.07 4.38 -6.21
N ASN A 231 -8.62 3.31 -6.81
CA ASN A 231 -9.30 2.25 -6.07
C ASN A 231 -8.36 1.18 -5.48
N ASN A 232 -7.24 0.90 -6.16
CA ASN A 232 -6.38 -0.23 -5.84
C ASN A 232 -5.03 0.18 -5.23
N TYR A 233 -4.56 1.40 -5.48
CA TYR A 233 -3.28 1.86 -4.95
C TYR A 233 -3.33 1.94 -3.42
N ARG A 234 -2.31 1.39 -2.79
CA ARG A 234 -2.11 1.44 -1.34
C ARG A 234 -0.93 2.35 -1.04
N LEU A 235 -1.15 3.32 -0.18
CA LEU A 235 -0.15 4.27 0.30
C LEU A 235 0.91 3.55 1.13
N HIS A 236 2.16 4.06 1.14
CA HIS A 236 3.16 3.62 2.11
C HIS A 236 2.72 3.85 3.56
N LEU A 237 1.87 4.85 3.77
CA LEU A 237 1.19 5.10 5.04
C LEU A 237 0.23 3.94 5.35
N PHE A 238 0.72 3.00 6.17
CA PHE A 238 -0.07 1.91 6.75
C PHE A 238 -0.73 0.95 5.74
N ALA A 239 -0.27 0.96 4.47
CA ALA A 239 -0.88 0.23 3.36
C ALA A 239 -2.37 0.59 3.11
N LEU A 240 -2.80 1.79 3.50
CA LEU A 240 -4.19 2.24 3.33
C LEU A 240 -4.49 2.64 1.88
N LYS A 241 -5.74 2.48 1.47
CA LYS A 241 -6.28 3.12 0.27
C LYS A 241 -6.41 4.61 0.48
N ALA A 242 -6.46 5.36 -0.62
CA ALA A 242 -6.70 6.80 -0.60
C ALA A 242 -7.98 7.17 0.19
N SER A 243 -9.05 6.42 -0.01
CA SER A 243 -10.33 6.61 0.71
C SER A 243 -10.21 6.46 2.23
N GLU A 244 -9.40 5.51 2.69
CA GLU A 244 -9.24 5.19 4.11
C GLU A 244 -8.45 6.29 4.83
N PHE A 245 -7.36 6.77 4.23
CA PHE A 245 -6.58 7.89 4.77
C PHE A 245 -7.39 9.19 4.79
N VAL A 246 -8.05 9.54 3.68
CA VAL A 246 -8.83 10.79 3.59
C VAL A 246 -10.02 10.80 4.54
N ALA A 247 -10.62 9.64 4.84
CA ALA A 247 -11.68 9.58 5.85
C ALA A 247 -11.20 10.06 7.22
N GLU A 248 -9.97 9.71 7.61
CA GLU A 248 -9.40 10.16 8.89
C GLU A 248 -9.04 11.65 8.88
N VAL A 249 -8.65 12.21 7.72
CA VAL A 249 -8.47 13.68 7.57
C VAL A 249 -9.80 14.42 7.70
N VAL A 250 -10.86 13.91 7.07
CA VAL A 250 -12.21 14.48 7.16
C VAL A 250 -12.81 14.35 8.57
N GLY A 251 -12.43 13.30 9.30
CA GLY A 251 -12.80 13.07 10.69
C GLY A 251 -14.14 12.33 10.87
N LYS A 252 -14.24 11.57 11.97
CA LYS A 252 -15.37 10.66 12.27
C LYS A 252 -16.71 11.36 12.48
N GLU A 253 -16.68 12.62 12.89
CA GLU A 253 -17.89 13.42 13.13
C GLU A 253 -18.53 13.91 11.82
N HIS A 254 -17.81 13.84 10.69
CA HIS A 254 -18.33 14.28 9.41
C HIS A 254 -19.41 13.32 8.87
N ALA A 255 -20.53 13.86 8.38
CA ALA A 255 -21.68 13.07 7.91
C ALA A 255 -21.32 12.05 6.81
N LEU A 256 -20.32 12.36 5.98
CA LEU A 256 -19.84 11.49 4.90
C LEU A 256 -18.68 10.57 5.30
N TYR A 257 -18.19 10.57 6.55
CA TYR A 257 -17.01 9.78 6.97
C TYR A 257 -17.07 8.32 6.52
N GLY A 258 -18.18 7.62 6.81
CA GLY A 258 -18.34 6.21 6.43
C GLY A 258 -18.37 5.99 4.91
N ILE A 259 -18.95 6.94 4.16
CA ILE A 259 -18.99 6.90 2.70
C ILE A 259 -17.59 7.11 2.13
N VAL A 260 -16.87 8.13 2.61
CA VAL A 260 -15.48 8.41 2.22
C VAL A 260 -14.64 7.17 2.47
N LYS A 261 -14.65 6.62 3.69
CA LYS A 261 -13.82 5.47 4.10
C LYS A 261 -14.01 4.25 3.21
N THR A 262 -15.24 3.98 2.79
CA THR A 262 -15.59 2.78 2.03
C THR A 262 -15.63 2.98 0.52
N LEU A 263 -15.45 4.20 0.00
CA LEU A 263 -15.57 4.50 -1.43
C LEU A 263 -14.62 3.64 -2.29
N GLY A 264 -13.40 3.38 -1.78
CA GLY A 264 -12.42 2.50 -2.43
C GLY A 264 -12.74 1.00 -2.38
N ASN A 265 -13.85 0.57 -1.76
CA ASN A 265 -14.28 -0.84 -1.70
C ASN A 265 -14.99 -1.27 -2.98
N ARG A 266 -14.33 -1.03 -4.11
CA ARG A 266 -14.80 -1.41 -5.43
C ARG A 266 -15.01 -2.93 -5.52
N ILE A 267 -16.04 -3.34 -6.24
CA ILE A 267 -16.25 -4.71 -6.70
C ILE A 267 -16.09 -4.70 -8.22
N ASN A 268 -15.21 -5.54 -8.73
CA ASN A 268 -14.98 -5.74 -10.15
C ASN A 268 -15.18 -7.22 -10.52
N SER A 269 -16.38 -7.58 -10.92
CA SER A 269 -16.79 -8.97 -11.07
C SER A 269 -17.91 -9.14 -12.10
N PHE A 270 -18.45 -10.36 -12.18
CA PHE A 270 -19.47 -10.75 -13.14
C PHE A 270 -20.87 -10.75 -12.52
N PHE A 271 -21.80 -10.08 -13.20
CA PHE A 271 -23.17 -9.86 -12.74
C PHE A 271 -24.17 -10.25 -13.82
N GLU A 272 -25.30 -10.79 -13.40
CA GLU A 272 -26.46 -11.07 -14.25
C GLU A 272 -27.47 -9.93 -14.13
N TYR A 273 -27.99 -9.47 -15.27
CA TYR A 273 -29.09 -8.50 -15.30
C TYR A 273 -30.36 -9.08 -14.65
N VAL A 274 -31.06 -8.28 -13.85
CA VAL A 274 -32.37 -8.68 -13.28
C VAL A 274 -33.50 -7.83 -13.85
N LYS A 275 -33.41 -6.51 -13.68
CA LYS A 275 -34.41 -5.52 -14.14
C LYS A 275 -33.87 -4.10 -14.00
N ALA A 276 -34.56 -3.14 -14.58
CA ALA A 276 -34.33 -1.72 -14.32
C ALA A 276 -35.63 -1.08 -13.82
N ASP A 277 -35.50 -0.03 -13.00
CA ASP A 277 -36.59 0.87 -12.67
C ASP A 277 -36.21 2.32 -13.02
N GLU A 278 -36.92 3.29 -12.46
CA GLU A 278 -36.67 4.72 -12.72
C GLU A 278 -35.27 5.16 -12.26
N LEU A 279 -34.79 4.63 -11.14
CA LEU A 279 -33.55 5.09 -10.48
C LEU A 279 -32.41 4.08 -10.57
N TYR A 280 -32.72 2.79 -10.67
CA TYR A 280 -31.74 1.73 -10.48
C TYR A 280 -31.74 0.68 -11.60
N VAL A 281 -30.55 0.17 -11.89
CA VAL A 281 -30.33 -1.11 -12.56
C VAL A 281 -30.07 -2.16 -11.49
N HIS A 282 -30.92 -3.19 -11.44
CA HIS A 282 -30.80 -4.31 -10.50
C HIS A 282 -30.02 -5.43 -11.16
N VAL A 283 -28.95 -5.85 -10.51
CA VAL A 283 -28.08 -6.94 -10.96
C VAL A 283 -27.84 -7.93 -9.85
N LYS A 284 -27.36 -9.12 -10.21
CA LYS A 284 -27.04 -10.18 -9.26
C LYS A 284 -25.65 -10.72 -9.53
N HIS A 285 -24.77 -10.70 -8.53
CA HIS A 285 -23.44 -11.27 -8.67
C HIS A 285 -23.55 -12.77 -8.99
N ILE A 286 -22.88 -13.22 -10.06
CA ILE A 286 -23.06 -14.57 -10.59
C ILE A 286 -22.55 -15.63 -9.60
N GLY A 287 -21.42 -15.40 -8.94
CA GLY A 287 -20.82 -16.38 -8.01
C GLY A 287 -21.60 -16.54 -6.71
N THR A 288 -21.87 -15.45 -6.00
CA THR A 288 -22.49 -15.48 -4.65
C THR A 288 -24.02 -15.37 -4.67
N LYS A 289 -24.61 -15.03 -5.82
CA LYS A 289 -26.03 -14.74 -5.97
C LYS A 289 -26.52 -13.52 -5.18
N THR A 290 -25.61 -12.68 -4.68
CA THR A 290 -25.93 -11.43 -3.98
C THR A 290 -26.53 -10.41 -4.94
N ALA A 291 -27.62 -9.76 -4.55
CA ALA A 291 -28.28 -8.72 -5.34
C ALA A 291 -27.66 -7.34 -5.07
N PHE A 292 -27.57 -6.52 -6.12
CA PHE A 292 -27.07 -5.15 -6.09
C PHE A 292 -28.04 -4.24 -6.85
N LYS A 293 -28.20 -3.01 -6.38
CA LYS A 293 -28.88 -1.94 -7.11
C LYS A 293 -27.86 -0.85 -7.45
N ILE A 294 -27.77 -0.50 -8.73
CA ILE A 294 -26.78 0.44 -9.27
C ILE A 294 -27.53 1.66 -9.77
N PHE A 295 -27.11 2.87 -9.40
CA PHE A 295 -27.74 4.09 -9.89
C PHE A 295 -27.68 4.14 -11.42
N LYS A 296 -28.84 4.24 -12.05
CA LYS A 296 -28.98 4.23 -13.51
C LYS A 296 -28.20 5.38 -14.16
N ASP A 297 -28.19 6.55 -13.53
CA ASP A 297 -27.47 7.74 -14.01
C ASP A 297 -25.93 7.59 -13.94
N SER A 298 -25.41 6.58 -13.23
CA SER A 298 -23.98 6.25 -13.27
C SER A 298 -23.57 5.46 -14.52
N ILE A 299 -24.55 4.93 -15.28
CA ILE A 299 -24.31 4.16 -16.50
C ILE A 299 -24.63 5.02 -17.71
N GLN A 300 -23.60 5.43 -18.43
CA GLN A 300 -23.76 6.26 -19.61
C GLN A 300 -24.58 5.54 -20.69
N GLN A 301 -25.68 6.16 -21.13
CA GLN A 301 -26.55 5.66 -22.20
C GLN A 301 -27.09 4.24 -21.95
N PHE A 302 -27.47 3.91 -20.71
CA PHE A 302 -28.05 2.60 -20.41
C PHE A 302 -29.30 2.31 -21.26
N VAL A 303 -29.26 1.18 -21.96
CA VAL A 303 -30.40 0.61 -22.69
C VAL A 303 -30.78 -0.70 -22.00
N GLU A 304 -32.07 -0.83 -21.66
CA GLU A 304 -32.57 -2.04 -21.01
C GLU A 304 -32.41 -3.26 -21.94
N PRO A 305 -31.76 -4.35 -21.49
CA PRO A 305 -31.63 -5.57 -22.27
C PRO A 305 -32.99 -6.20 -22.59
N THR A 306 -33.17 -6.66 -23.83
CA THR A 306 -34.35 -7.44 -24.24
C THR A 306 -34.22 -8.93 -23.92
N GLU A 307 -33.00 -9.39 -23.62
CA GLU A 307 -32.65 -10.76 -23.29
C GLU A 307 -31.84 -10.81 -21.99
N THR A 308 -31.67 -12.01 -21.41
CA THR A 308 -30.83 -12.18 -20.22
C THR A 308 -29.37 -11.96 -20.60
N LEU A 309 -28.74 -10.93 -20.03
CA LEU A 309 -27.33 -10.60 -20.25
C LEU A 309 -26.51 -10.75 -18.97
N SER A 310 -25.25 -11.14 -19.15
CA SER A 310 -24.21 -11.07 -18.13
C SER A 310 -23.26 -9.93 -18.44
N PHE A 311 -22.76 -9.28 -17.40
CA PHE A 311 -21.83 -8.16 -17.50
C PHE A 311 -20.62 -8.42 -16.62
N TYR A 312 -19.44 -8.06 -17.09
CA TYR A 312 -18.37 -7.63 -16.21
C TYR A 312 -18.62 -6.17 -15.83
N MET A 313 -18.61 -5.86 -14.53
CA MET A 313 -18.87 -4.51 -14.03
C MET A 313 -17.91 -4.13 -12.91
N GLU A 314 -17.52 -2.87 -12.90
CA GLU A 314 -16.71 -2.24 -11.85
C GLU A 314 -17.59 -1.25 -11.07
N ILE A 315 -18.00 -1.61 -9.86
CA ILE A 315 -18.95 -0.85 -9.05
C ILE A 315 -18.37 -0.45 -7.69
N VAL A 316 -18.73 0.72 -7.20
CA VAL A 316 -18.31 1.23 -5.88
C VAL A 316 -19.53 1.52 -5.00
N PRO A 317 -19.41 1.35 -3.67
CA PRO A 317 -20.50 1.65 -2.77
C PRO A 317 -20.78 3.15 -2.77
N TRP A 318 -22.06 3.52 -2.82
CA TRP A 318 -22.48 4.92 -2.72
C TRP A 318 -23.82 5.03 -1.99
N LYS A 319 -23.77 5.57 -0.77
CA LYS A 319 -24.94 5.67 0.14
C LYS A 319 -25.61 4.31 0.33
N ASP A 320 -26.88 4.17 -0.03
CA ASP A 320 -27.67 2.95 0.10
C ASP A 320 -27.66 2.07 -1.16
N ALA A 321 -26.86 2.41 -2.17
CA ALA A 321 -26.76 1.72 -3.46
C ALA A 321 -25.30 1.69 -3.98
N TRP A 322 -25.13 1.50 -5.29
CA TRP A 322 -23.84 1.38 -5.95
C TRP A 322 -23.76 2.30 -7.18
N ASN A 323 -22.56 2.79 -7.49
CA ASN A 323 -22.28 3.49 -8.74
C ASN A 323 -21.37 2.64 -9.62
N LEU A 324 -21.55 2.73 -10.95
CA LEU A 324 -20.54 2.29 -11.90
C LEU A 324 -19.32 3.21 -11.78
N SER A 325 -18.13 2.63 -11.56
CA SER A 325 -16.84 3.32 -11.49
C SER A 325 -15.82 2.52 -12.27
N GLY A 326 -15.80 2.74 -13.59
CA GLY A 326 -14.95 2.02 -14.52
C GLY A 326 -15.75 1.49 -15.70
N ILE A 327 -15.49 0.24 -16.08
CA ILE A 327 -16.12 -0.37 -17.25
C ILE A 327 -17.35 -1.23 -16.92
N MET A 328 -18.28 -1.24 -17.87
CA MET A 328 -19.36 -2.22 -17.97
C MET A 328 -19.26 -2.86 -19.36
N THR A 329 -19.15 -4.18 -19.42
CA THR A 329 -19.00 -4.91 -20.69
C THR A 329 -19.85 -6.17 -20.66
N VAL A 330 -20.62 -6.40 -21.73
CA VAL A 330 -21.37 -7.64 -21.91
C VAL A 330 -20.38 -8.79 -22.07
N VAL A 331 -20.59 -9.88 -21.35
CA VAL A 331 -19.76 -11.08 -21.41
C VAL A 331 -20.62 -12.30 -21.71
N ASN A 332 -20.03 -13.26 -22.42
CA ASN A 332 -20.66 -14.57 -22.59
C ASN A 332 -20.39 -15.45 -21.36
N THR A 333 -21.25 -16.44 -21.11
CA THR A 333 -21.15 -17.30 -19.93
C THR A 333 -19.87 -18.15 -19.88
N ASP A 334 -19.29 -18.45 -21.04
CA ASP A 334 -18.03 -19.17 -21.21
C ASP A 334 -16.79 -18.31 -20.91
N GLU A 335 -16.91 -16.99 -20.89
CA GLU A 335 -15.83 -16.05 -20.52
C GLU A 335 -15.75 -15.82 -19.00
N VAL A 336 -16.74 -16.31 -18.24
CA VAL A 336 -16.81 -16.14 -16.79
C VAL A 336 -15.88 -17.13 -16.10
N ASN A 337 -14.80 -16.62 -15.52
CA ASN A 337 -13.84 -17.41 -14.77
C ASN A 337 -13.71 -16.89 -13.32
N PHE A 338 -14.21 -17.68 -12.36
CA PHE A 338 -14.12 -17.37 -10.92
C PHE A 338 -12.88 -17.96 -10.24
N ASP A 339 -12.05 -18.71 -10.97
CA ASP A 339 -10.83 -19.33 -10.45
C ASP A 339 -9.63 -18.37 -10.46
N LEU A 340 -9.83 -17.12 -10.92
CA LEU A 340 -8.82 -16.07 -10.87
C LEU A 340 -8.67 -15.49 -9.45
N PRO A 341 -7.44 -15.16 -8.99
CA PRO A 341 -7.19 -14.61 -7.66
C PRO A 341 -8.04 -13.38 -7.32
N GLU A 342 -8.24 -12.48 -8.28
CA GLU A 342 -9.04 -11.26 -8.10
C GLU A 342 -10.52 -11.61 -7.84
N GLN A 343 -11.03 -12.70 -8.44
CA GLN A 343 -12.41 -13.14 -8.25
C GLN A 343 -12.64 -13.84 -6.91
N TYR A 344 -11.62 -14.50 -6.35
CA TYR A 344 -11.65 -14.95 -4.94
C TYR A 344 -11.81 -13.76 -4.00
N GLU A 345 -11.00 -12.71 -4.18
CA GLU A 345 -11.08 -11.50 -3.34
C GLU A 345 -12.47 -10.85 -3.43
N MET A 346 -13.02 -10.72 -4.65
CA MET A 346 -14.37 -10.19 -4.84
C MET A 346 -15.44 -11.07 -4.19
N THR A 347 -15.33 -12.39 -4.31
CA THR A 347 -16.26 -13.32 -3.66
C THR A 347 -16.25 -13.14 -2.15
N TYR A 348 -15.06 -13.07 -1.52
CA TYR A 348 -14.94 -12.85 -0.08
C TYR A 348 -15.55 -11.50 0.34
N ARG A 349 -15.23 -10.44 -0.40
CA ARG A 349 -15.77 -9.09 -0.16
C ARG A 349 -17.29 -9.09 -0.22
N ILE A 350 -17.88 -9.71 -1.24
CA ILE A 350 -19.33 -9.76 -1.46
C ILE A 350 -20.05 -10.61 -0.40
N GLU A 351 -19.45 -11.73 0.02
CA GLU A 351 -19.98 -12.51 1.14
C GLU A 351 -19.97 -11.70 2.44
N ALA A 352 -18.87 -11.00 2.72
CA ALA A 352 -18.72 -10.19 3.93
C ALA A 352 -19.77 -9.07 4.03
N LEU A 353 -20.16 -8.45 2.90
CA LEU A 353 -21.26 -7.47 2.86
C LEU A 353 -22.60 -8.05 3.39
N ASN A 354 -22.77 -9.37 3.34
CA ASN A 354 -23.97 -10.07 3.81
C ASN A 354 -23.76 -10.76 5.16
N GLY A 355 -22.67 -10.44 5.89
CA GLY A 355 -22.30 -11.10 7.14
C GLY A 355 -21.94 -12.58 6.96
N LYS A 356 -21.49 -12.97 5.76
CA LYS A 356 -21.07 -14.34 5.43
C LYS A 356 -19.56 -14.37 5.18
N ASP A 357 -18.96 -15.52 5.45
CA ASP A 357 -17.51 -15.75 5.25
C ASP A 357 -17.23 -17.22 4.87
N LYS A 358 -18.21 -17.88 4.24
CA LYS A 358 -18.16 -19.31 3.96
C LYS A 358 -17.00 -19.66 3.04
N SER A 359 -16.84 -18.91 1.95
CA SER A 359 -15.80 -19.14 0.95
C SER A 359 -14.43 -18.81 1.52
N LEU A 360 -14.32 -17.70 2.26
CA LEU A 360 -13.10 -17.32 2.97
C LEU A 360 -12.63 -18.42 3.94
N LYS A 361 -13.51 -18.88 4.84
CA LYS A 361 -13.21 -19.96 5.81
C LYS A 361 -12.87 -21.29 5.13
N LYS A 362 -13.51 -21.62 4.00
CA LYS A 362 -13.18 -22.82 3.20
C LYS A 362 -11.72 -22.72 2.75
N THR A 363 -11.34 -21.59 2.17
CA THR A 363 -9.98 -21.37 1.65
C THR A 363 -8.93 -21.30 2.74
N GLU A 364 -9.17 -20.57 3.84
CA GLU A 364 -8.27 -20.53 4.99
C GLU A 364 -8.03 -21.91 5.59
N LYS A 365 -9.09 -22.73 5.68
CA LYS A 365 -8.98 -24.11 6.16
C LYS A 365 -8.11 -24.94 5.21
N GLN A 366 -8.33 -24.84 3.91
CA GLN A 366 -7.52 -25.53 2.90
C GLN A 366 -6.03 -25.17 3.03
N LEU A 367 -5.70 -23.89 3.06
CA LEU A 367 -4.33 -23.41 3.22
C LEU A 367 -3.72 -23.86 4.56
N LYS A 368 -4.48 -23.82 5.65
CA LYS A 368 -4.04 -24.32 6.96
C LYS A 368 -3.72 -25.81 6.93
N ASP A 369 -4.55 -26.61 6.26
CA ASP A 369 -4.37 -28.07 6.16
C ASP A 369 -3.21 -28.43 5.23
N MET A 370 -3.00 -27.67 4.14
CA MET A 370 -1.79 -27.73 3.29
C MET A 370 -0.54 -27.36 4.09
N GLY A 371 -0.56 -26.28 4.86
CA GLY A 371 0.58 -25.83 5.66
C GLY A 371 0.97 -26.83 6.75
N LYS A 372 -0.01 -27.48 7.39
CA LYS A 372 0.26 -28.60 8.31
C LYS A 372 0.92 -29.78 7.62
N LEU A 373 0.49 -30.11 6.40
CA LEU A 373 1.11 -31.18 5.62
C LEU A 373 2.58 -30.81 5.31
N PHE A 374 2.81 -29.61 4.77
CA PHE A 374 4.14 -29.10 4.47
C PHE A 374 5.08 -29.14 5.69
N GLN A 375 4.63 -28.56 6.80
CA GLN A 375 5.37 -28.56 8.07
C GLN A 375 5.66 -29.97 8.59
N SER A 376 4.75 -30.93 8.38
CA SER A 376 4.95 -32.31 8.83
C SER A 376 6.08 -33.02 8.07
N GLU A 377 6.24 -32.71 6.78
CA GLU A 377 7.26 -33.27 5.89
C GLU A 377 8.62 -32.55 6.06
N HIS A 378 8.62 -31.22 6.15
CA HIS A 378 9.86 -30.42 6.12
C HIS A 378 10.33 -29.87 7.47
N LYS A 379 9.49 -29.94 8.52
CA LYS A 379 9.75 -29.36 9.85
C LYS A 379 9.98 -27.83 9.86
N ALA A 380 9.73 -27.17 8.75
CA ALA A 380 9.81 -25.72 8.54
C ALA A 380 8.76 -25.30 7.50
N ALA A 381 8.50 -24.00 7.39
CA ALA A 381 7.68 -23.45 6.29
C ALA A 381 8.50 -23.23 5.01
N VAL A 382 9.75 -23.72 4.97
CA VAL A 382 10.62 -23.67 3.81
C VAL A 382 11.18 -25.05 3.49
N ALA A 383 11.38 -25.33 2.20
CA ALA A 383 12.10 -26.47 1.67
C ALA A 383 13.15 -25.99 0.65
N PHE A 384 14.25 -26.73 0.54
CA PHE A 384 15.39 -26.37 -0.31
C PHE A 384 15.58 -27.47 -1.34
N MET A 385 15.64 -27.10 -2.62
CA MET A 385 15.78 -28.02 -3.74
C MET A 385 16.42 -27.32 -4.95
N GLU A 386 16.76 -28.07 -5.98
CA GLU A 386 17.19 -27.54 -7.28
C GLU A 386 15.96 -27.23 -8.16
N GLY A 387 16.11 -26.28 -9.10
CA GLY A 387 15.02 -25.82 -9.96
C GLY A 387 14.31 -26.95 -10.71
N LYS A 388 15.04 -27.98 -11.16
CA LYS A 388 14.49 -29.16 -11.84
C LYS A 388 13.55 -30.01 -10.98
N GLU A 389 13.65 -29.92 -9.65
CA GLU A 389 12.88 -30.74 -8.71
C GLU A 389 11.52 -30.11 -8.35
N VAL A 390 11.35 -28.80 -8.57
CA VAL A 390 10.19 -28.02 -8.10
C VAL A 390 8.87 -28.53 -8.65
N LYS A 391 8.82 -28.86 -9.94
CA LYS A 391 7.57 -29.28 -10.60
C LYS A 391 7.09 -30.64 -10.08
N GLU A 392 8.01 -31.59 -9.91
CA GLU A 392 7.71 -32.90 -9.35
C GLU A 392 7.30 -32.76 -7.87
N PHE A 393 8.05 -31.96 -7.11
CA PHE A 393 7.73 -31.65 -5.72
C PHE A 393 6.32 -31.10 -5.55
N ALA A 394 5.95 -30.05 -6.30
CA ALA A 394 4.63 -29.43 -6.20
C ALA A 394 3.52 -30.43 -6.57
N THR A 395 3.71 -31.16 -7.67
CA THR A 395 2.74 -32.18 -8.13
C THR A 395 2.49 -33.23 -7.06
N ASP A 396 3.56 -33.76 -6.45
CA ASP A 396 3.47 -34.78 -5.42
C ASP A 396 2.88 -34.24 -4.12
N PHE A 397 3.23 -33.01 -3.73
CA PHE A 397 2.64 -32.33 -2.57
C PHE A 397 1.12 -32.21 -2.71
N PHE A 398 0.63 -31.71 -3.86
CA PHE A 398 -0.80 -31.56 -4.10
C PHE A 398 -1.53 -32.91 -4.19
N LYS A 399 -0.92 -33.94 -4.80
CA LYS A 399 -1.48 -35.31 -4.80
C LYS A 399 -1.62 -35.85 -3.38
N LYS A 400 -0.59 -35.73 -2.54
CA LYS A 400 -0.64 -36.16 -1.14
C LYS A 400 -1.68 -35.38 -0.34
N TYR A 401 -1.81 -34.08 -0.58
CA TYR A 401 -2.87 -33.25 0.01
C TYR A 401 -4.26 -33.78 -0.37
N GLN A 402 -4.52 -34.03 -1.66
CA GLN A 402 -5.79 -34.57 -2.14
C GLN A 402 -6.10 -35.97 -1.57
N GLN A 403 -5.08 -36.83 -1.41
CA GLN A 403 -5.23 -38.14 -0.77
C GLN A 403 -5.58 -38.03 0.72
N LYS A 404 -4.97 -37.08 1.42
CA LYS A 404 -5.18 -36.87 2.86
C LYS A 404 -6.47 -36.13 3.18
N TYR A 405 -6.90 -35.22 2.29
CA TYR A 405 -8.08 -34.37 2.44
C TYR A 405 -8.96 -34.48 1.18
N PRO A 406 -9.58 -35.65 0.93
CA PRO A 406 -10.39 -35.86 -0.26
C PRO A 406 -11.58 -34.89 -0.31
N SER A 407 -11.69 -34.20 -1.44
CA SER A 407 -12.81 -33.30 -1.78
C SER A 407 -13.83 -34.03 -2.65
N LYS A 408 -15.10 -33.61 -2.58
CA LYS A 408 -16.15 -34.05 -3.52
C LYS A 408 -16.03 -33.34 -4.89
N GLU A 409 -15.36 -32.20 -4.92
CA GLU A 409 -15.05 -31.43 -6.12
C GLU A 409 -13.62 -31.81 -6.56
N GLU A 410 -13.45 -32.24 -7.81
CA GLU A 410 -12.11 -32.35 -8.41
C GLU A 410 -11.52 -30.93 -8.49
N SER A 411 -10.49 -30.66 -7.70
CA SER A 411 -9.70 -29.44 -7.88
C SER A 411 -8.56 -29.78 -8.85
N PRO A 412 -8.46 -29.09 -10.00
CA PRO A 412 -7.32 -29.27 -10.88
C PRO A 412 -6.03 -28.95 -10.10
N LEU A 413 -4.97 -29.70 -10.41
CA LEU A 413 -3.64 -29.31 -9.94
C LEU A 413 -3.34 -27.92 -10.52
N PRO A 414 -2.80 -26.98 -9.73
CA PRO A 414 -2.43 -25.68 -10.27
C PRO A 414 -1.45 -25.87 -11.44
N GLU A 415 -1.75 -25.23 -12.57
CA GLU A 415 -0.84 -25.21 -13.72
C GLU A 415 0.40 -24.39 -13.34
N SER A 416 1.58 -25.03 -13.39
CA SER A 416 2.86 -24.37 -13.12
C SER A 416 3.42 -23.80 -14.42
N ASN A 417 3.43 -22.46 -14.54
CA ASN A 417 4.15 -21.74 -15.60
C ASN A 417 5.57 -21.31 -15.17
N LEU A 418 6.09 -21.88 -14.07
CA LEU A 418 7.43 -21.58 -13.55
C LEU A 418 8.52 -22.04 -14.55
N ASP A 419 9.19 -21.07 -15.16
CA ASP A 419 10.40 -21.28 -15.96
C ASP A 419 11.63 -21.06 -15.06
N LEU A 420 12.18 -22.16 -14.55
CA LEU A 420 13.31 -22.16 -13.61
C LEU A 420 14.54 -22.77 -14.29
N THR A 421 15.70 -22.18 -14.05
CA THR A 421 16.96 -22.82 -14.43
C THR A 421 17.15 -24.12 -13.65
N GLU A 422 17.46 -25.22 -14.35
CA GLU A 422 17.47 -26.57 -13.78
C GLU A 422 18.33 -26.71 -12.52
N ASP A 423 19.52 -26.09 -12.50
CA ASP A 423 20.49 -26.19 -11.40
C ASP A 423 20.42 -25.00 -10.42
N ALA A 424 19.41 -24.11 -10.54
CA ALA A 424 19.26 -23.02 -9.59
C ALA A 424 18.90 -23.55 -8.20
N GLN A 425 19.60 -23.09 -7.16
CA GLN A 425 19.21 -23.34 -5.78
C GLN A 425 17.97 -22.51 -5.44
N VAL A 426 16.89 -23.20 -5.11
CA VAL A 426 15.61 -22.56 -4.81
C VAL A 426 15.15 -22.87 -3.40
N THR A 427 14.43 -21.90 -2.83
CA THR A 427 13.70 -22.02 -1.58
C THR A 427 12.22 -22.03 -1.91
N VAL A 428 11.55 -23.15 -1.63
CA VAL A 428 10.10 -23.25 -1.69
C VAL A 428 9.55 -22.85 -0.33
N PHE A 429 8.81 -21.75 -0.29
CA PHE A 429 8.14 -21.23 0.89
C PHE A 429 6.66 -21.62 0.87
N PHE A 430 6.17 -22.17 1.98
CA PHE A 430 4.74 -22.30 2.20
C PHE A 430 4.20 -20.99 2.79
N ASN A 431 3.65 -20.15 1.92
CA ASN A 431 2.96 -18.93 2.31
C ASN A 431 1.55 -19.28 2.86
N PRO A 432 1.22 -18.91 4.11
CA PRO A 432 -0.08 -19.22 4.70
C PRO A 432 -1.27 -18.54 4.00
N LYS A 433 -1.05 -17.53 3.14
CA LYS A 433 -2.08 -16.87 2.34
C LYS A 433 -2.18 -17.42 0.93
N THR A 434 -1.07 -17.78 0.30
CA THR A 434 -1.05 -18.11 -1.13
C THR A 434 -0.68 -19.56 -1.44
N GLY A 435 -0.18 -20.35 -0.49
CA GLY A 435 0.23 -21.73 -0.74
C GLY A 435 1.72 -21.84 -1.05
N LEU A 436 2.09 -22.51 -2.14
CA LEU A 436 3.50 -22.74 -2.47
C LEU A 436 4.05 -21.56 -3.29
N GLU A 437 5.15 -20.95 -2.83
CA GLU A 437 5.86 -19.89 -3.54
C GLU A 437 7.34 -20.26 -3.69
N VAL A 438 7.93 -19.96 -4.85
CA VAL A 438 9.31 -20.37 -5.17
C VAL A 438 10.23 -19.16 -5.32
N PHE A 439 11.35 -19.16 -4.59
CA PHE A 439 12.33 -18.08 -4.61
C PHE A 439 13.74 -18.59 -4.89
N GLY A 440 14.42 -17.99 -5.87
CA GLY A 440 15.84 -18.21 -6.12
C GLY A 440 16.72 -17.35 -5.21
N GLY A 441 17.95 -17.81 -4.94
CA GLY A 441 19.00 -16.96 -4.36
C GLY A 441 18.87 -16.60 -2.88
N ILE A 442 17.88 -17.14 -2.17
CA ILE A 442 17.69 -16.89 -0.72
C ILE A 442 17.97 -18.09 0.17
N ALA A 443 18.47 -19.20 -0.40
CA ALA A 443 18.73 -20.41 0.38
C ALA A 443 19.69 -20.13 1.54
N GLU A 444 20.72 -19.28 1.32
CA GLU A 444 21.68 -18.93 2.36
C GLU A 444 21.09 -18.15 3.54
N PHE A 445 19.95 -17.48 3.36
CA PHE A 445 19.33 -16.68 4.41
C PHE A 445 18.87 -17.58 5.57
N PHE A 446 18.59 -18.86 5.29
CA PHE A 446 18.05 -19.84 6.21
C PHE A 446 19.12 -20.87 6.61
N PRO A 447 19.96 -20.62 7.63
CA PRO A 447 20.97 -21.56 8.14
C PRO A 447 20.32 -22.69 8.96
N LEU A 448 19.32 -23.37 8.38
CA LEU A 448 18.58 -24.45 9.00
C LEU A 448 19.29 -25.78 8.84
N LYS A 449 19.10 -26.69 9.81
CA LYS A 449 19.76 -28.01 9.80
C LYS A 449 19.40 -28.87 8.58
N ASN A 450 18.25 -28.62 7.96
CA ASN A 450 17.74 -29.32 6.77
C ASN A 450 18.09 -28.60 5.45
N ASN A 451 18.88 -27.52 5.49
CA ASN A 451 19.32 -26.80 4.31
C ASN A 451 20.67 -27.35 3.82
N ASN A 452 20.64 -28.05 2.69
CA ASN A 452 21.83 -28.69 2.12
C ASN A 452 22.73 -27.72 1.34
N PHE A 453 22.28 -26.49 1.10
CA PHE A 453 23.02 -25.49 0.32
C PHE A 453 23.93 -24.59 1.16
N VAL A 454 23.73 -24.57 2.48
CA VAL A 454 24.56 -23.77 3.39
C VAL A 454 25.73 -24.61 3.88
N GLN A 455 26.94 -24.24 3.46
CA GLN A 455 28.17 -24.81 4.02
C GLN A 455 28.35 -24.31 5.45
N LYS A 456 28.55 -25.24 6.39
CA LYS A 456 28.89 -24.91 7.77
C LYS A 456 30.36 -24.54 7.86
N ASP A 457 30.71 -23.33 7.40
CA ASP A 457 32.02 -22.79 7.71
C ASP A 457 31.93 -22.10 9.08
N ASP A 458 32.67 -22.63 10.07
CA ASP A 458 32.49 -22.34 11.52
C ASP A 458 33.01 -20.97 11.96
N GLN A 459 33.42 -20.08 11.04
CA GLN A 459 34.18 -18.87 11.37
C GLN A 459 33.52 -17.52 11.06
N SER A 460 32.45 -17.45 10.25
CA SER A 460 31.75 -16.20 9.97
C SER A 460 30.44 -16.08 10.75
N GLU A 461 30.23 -14.91 11.37
CA GLU A 461 28.95 -14.59 12.00
C GLU A 461 27.86 -14.45 10.92
N VAL A 462 26.74 -15.15 11.10
CA VAL A 462 25.61 -15.09 10.17
C VAL A 462 24.90 -13.73 10.29
N PRO A 463 24.69 -12.99 9.18
CA PRO A 463 24.12 -11.64 9.22
C PRO A 463 22.58 -11.66 9.18
N TYR A 464 21.94 -12.23 10.20
CA TYR A 464 20.47 -12.37 10.32
C TYR A 464 19.72 -11.05 10.11
N ALA A 465 20.19 -9.94 10.69
CA ALA A 465 19.54 -8.64 10.49
C ALA A 465 19.56 -8.20 9.01
N ARG A 466 20.68 -8.41 8.31
CA ARG A 466 20.79 -8.07 6.89
C ARG A 466 19.88 -8.94 6.02
N TYR A 467 19.81 -10.24 6.29
CA TYR A 467 18.90 -11.13 5.58
C TYR A 467 17.43 -10.75 5.80
N PHE A 468 17.04 -10.38 7.03
CA PHE A 468 15.72 -9.83 7.29
C PHE A 468 15.46 -8.56 6.46
N LEU A 469 16.39 -7.60 6.45
CA LEU A 469 16.25 -6.37 5.68
C LEU A 469 16.10 -6.64 4.19
N ASN A 470 16.91 -7.53 3.61
CA ASN A 470 16.79 -7.92 2.21
C ASN A 470 15.41 -8.51 1.90
N LEU A 471 14.88 -9.38 2.77
CA LEU A 471 13.53 -9.92 2.62
C LEU A 471 12.45 -8.84 2.78
N LEU A 472 12.70 -7.80 3.56
CA LEU A 472 11.76 -6.73 3.85
C LEU A 472 11.68 -5.68 2.72
N VAL A 473 12.81 -5.18 2.21
CA VAL A 473 12.83 -4.07 1.25
C VAL A 473 12.59 -4.50 -0.21
N GLU A 474 12.82 -5.76 -0.53
CA GLU A 474 12.64 -6.27 -1.90
C GLU A 474 11.17 -6.57 -2.22
N ASP A 475 10.54 -5.77 -3.10
CA ASP A 475 9.10 -5.79 -3.36
C ASP A 475 8.52 -7.13 -3.83
N PHE A 476 9.35 -8.01 -4.41
CA PHE A 476 8.89 -9.29 -4.95
C PHE A 476 8.59 -10.33 -3.87
N PHE A 477 9.14 -10.19 -2.66
CA PHE A 477 8.81 -11.10 -1.57
C PHE A 477 7.44 -10.76 -0.94
N PRO A 478 6.64 -11.79 -0.59
CA PRO A 478 5.37 -11.59 0.11
C PRO A 478 5.60 -11.05 1.52
N SER A 479 4.59 -10.44 2.14
CA SER A 479 4.68 -9.97 3.53
C SER A 479 4.91 -11.08 4.57
N GLU A 480 4.53 -12.31 4.22
CA GLU A 480 4.62 -13.47 5.11
C GLU A 480 6.04 -13.99 5.28
N LEU A 481 6.90 -13.82 4.26
CA LEU A 481 8.27 -14.34 4.27
C LEU A 481 9.20 -13.61 5.26
N PRO A 482 9.34 -12.27 5.25
CA PRO A 482 10.10 -11.55 6.27
C PRO A 482 9.49 -11.74 7.67
N LYS A 483 8.16 -11.84 7.78
CA LYS A 483 7.49 -12.16 9.06
C LYS A 483 7.88 -13.55 9.58
N TYR A 484 7.87 -14.55 8.72
CA TYR A 484 8.33 -15.90 9.04
C TYR A 484 9.81 -15.90 9.47
N TYR A 485 10.65 -15.15 8.76
CA TYR A 485 12.07 -15.03 9.05
C TYR A 485 12.34 -14.47 10.46
N VAL A 486 11.72 -13.34 10.80
CA VAL A 486 11.87 -12.70 12.12
C VAL A 486 11.37 -13.61 13.24
N ASN A 487 10.27 -14.34 13.02
CA ASN A 487 9.77 -15.30 14.01
C ASN A 487 10.73 -16.48 14.22
N LEU A 488 11.42 -16.91 13.18
CA LEU A 488 12.35 -18.04 13.22
C LEU A 488 13.68 -17.67 13.89
N PHE A 489 14.16 -16.45 13.68
CA PHE A 489 15.47 -15.97 14.13
C PHE A 489 15.38 -14.73 15.03
N LYS A 490 14.31 -14.62 15.84
CA LYS A 490 13.97 -13.41 16.60
C LYS A 490 15.13 -12.92 17.46
N ALA A 491 15.76 -13.84 18.18
CA ALA A 491 16.83 -13.51 19.12
C ALA A 491 18.10 -13.04 18.40
N GLU A 492 18.39 -13.60 17.23
CA GLU A 492 19.55 -13.24 16.42
C GLU A 492 19.31 -11.91 15.69
N VAL A 493 18.12 -11.72 15.12
CA VAL A 493 17.72 -10.45 14.51
C VAL A 493 17.77 -9.33 15.55
N ASP A 494 17.15 -9.48 16.72
CA ASP A 494 17.13 -8.43 17.75
C ASP A 494 18.53 -8.05 18.27
N LYS A 495 19.48 -8.98 18.26
CA LYS A 495 20.88 -8.70 18.67
C LYS A 495 21.64 -7.89 17.63
N GLN A 496 21.33 -8.07 16.35
CA GLN A 496 22.04 -7.45 15.23
C GLN A 496 21.31 -6.23 14.67
N PHE A 497 20.01 -6.09 14.92
CA PHE A 497 19.19 -4.98 14.46
C PHE A 497 19.39 -3.75 15.35
N PHE A 498 19.11 -2.57 14.79
CA PHE A 498 19.28 -1.30 15.49
C PHE A 498 18.46 -1.25 16.79
N PHE A 499 17.24 -1.80 16.78
CA PHE A 499 16.31 -1.88 17.93
C PHE A 499 15.51 -3.18 17.92
N PRO A 500 14.89 -3.57 19.05
CA PRO A 500 14.03 -4.75 19.10
C PRO A 500 12.88 -4.63 18.09
N VAL A 501 12.75 -5.62 17.21
CA VAL A 501 11.67 -5.67 16.21
C VAL A 501 10.43 -6.27 16.88
N ASN A 502 9.68 -5.46 17.62
CA ASN A 502 8.43 -5.90 18.23
C ASN A 502 7.31 -6.04 17.17
N ASP A 503 6.15 -6.60 17.56
CA ASP A 503 5.06 -6.89 16.63
C ASP A 503 4.50 -5.61 15.96
N ALA A 504 4.41 -4.49 16.69
CA ALA A 504 3.92 -3.22 16.14
C ALA A 504 4.88 -2.64 15.10
N VAL A 505 6.18 -2.62 15.41
CA VAL A 505 7.23 -2.20 14.49
C VAL A 505 7.27 -3.09 13.25
N LEU A 506 7.19 -4.41 13.45
CA LEU A 506 7.19 -5.36 12.34
C LEU A 506 5.98 -5.12 11.43
N ASP A 507 4.78 -4.99 12.00
CA ASP A 507 3.56 -4.74 11.22
C ASP A 507 3.61 -3.40 10.47
N PHE A 508 4.13 -2.35 11.11
CA PHE A 508 4.37 -1.05 10.47
C PHE A 508 5.31 -1.18 9.27
N PHE A 509 6.46 -1.85 9.43
CA PHE A 509 7.38 -2.09 8.32
C PHE A 509 6.78 -2.96 7.21
N LEU A 510 6.01 -3.99 7.55
CA LEU A 510 5.34 -4.83 6.56
C LEU A 510 4.28 -4.03 5.78
N ARG A 511 3.52 -3.14 6.42
CA ARG A 511 2.60 -2.24 5.72
C ARG A 511 3.34 -1.24 4.84
N PHE A 512 4.48 -0.73 5.28
CA PHE A 512 5.27 0.24 4.54
C PHE A 512 5.93 -0.38 3.29
N TYR A 513 6.73 -1.43 3.49
CA TYR A 513 7.52 -2.06 2.43
C TYR A 513 6.75 -3.12 1.65
N LYS A 514 5.77 -3.81 2.26
CA LYS A 514 5.02 -4.89 1.61
C LYS A 514 3.58 -4.52 1.27
N ARG A 515 3.28 -3.22 1.08
CA ARG A 515 1.92 -2.72 0.80
C ARG A 515 1.18 -3.45 -0.32
N GLY A 516 1.90 -3.90 -1.36
CA GLY A 516 1.34 -4.65 -2.48
C GLY A 516 0.90 -6.08 -2.14
N THR A 517 1.49 -6.71 -1.12
CA THR A 517 1.18 -8.10 -0.73
C THR A 517 0.57 -8.22 0.68
N TYR A 518 0.60 -7.15 1.48
CA TYR A 518 0.12 -7.15 2.87
C TYR A 518 -1.35 -7.55 3.00
N PHE A 519 -2.22 -7.01 2.13
CA PHE A 519 -3.66 -7.30 2.13
C PHE A 519 -4.08 -8.38 1.13
N LEU A 520 -3.11 -9.07 0.53
CA LEU A 520 -3.40 -10.13 -0.42
C LEU A 520 -4.23 -11.21 0.30
N GLY A 521 -5.40 -11.55 -0.23
CA GLY A 521 -6.33 -12.48 0.39
C GLY A 521 -5.82 -13.92 0.38
N PRO A 522 -6.45 -14.84 1.14
CA PRO A 522 -6.10 -16.24 1.05
C PRO A 522 -6.62 -16.82 -0.27
N PHE A 523 -5.73 -17.27 -1.14
CA PHE A 523 -6.06 -18.00 -2.36
C PHE A 523 -4.99 -19.06 -2.63
N PRO A 524 -5.36 -20.35 -2.78
CA PRO A 524 -4.38 -21.41 -2.95
C PRO A 524 -3.84 -21.38 -4.38
N LEU A 525 -2.58 -21.00 -4.51
CA LEU A 525 -1.83 -20.96 -5.76
C LEU A 525 -0.49 -21.70 -5.61
N LEU A 526 0.11 -21.95 -6.76
CA LEU A 526 1.53 -22.16 -6.90
C LEU A 526 2.07 -20.90 -7.60
N LYS A 527 2.98 -20.17 -6.95
CA LYS A 527 3.49 -18.88 -7.43
C LYS A 527 5.00 -18.88 -7.65
#